data_AF-A0AAF3F6W9-F1
#
_entry.id   AF-A0AAF3F6W9-F1
#
_cell.length_a   1.000
_cell.length_b   1.000
_cell.length_c   1.000
_cell.angle_alpha   90.00
_cell.angle_beta   90.00
_cell.angle_gamma   90.00
#
_symmetry.space_group_name_H-M   'P 1'
#
loop_
_entity.id
_entity.type
_entity.pdbx_description
1 polymer ?
#
loop_
_entity_poly.entity_id
_entity_poly.type
_entity_poly.pdbx_seq_one_letter_code
_entity_poly.pdbx_strand_id
1 'polypeptide(L)'
;MPKSRIIIEDGAKFIKDQVAKKNVGIFDAIIVDACYNNRKKPNVCPVDPFMEKEGLVAFKKLLRQSGVVIYNVLVMDAWQNKEEMEKHILEANTRVFGSKNCRLIPIRFLSNKVLICSPTVQLQSEFDGSQG
;
A
#
# COMPACT_ATOMS: atom_id res chain seq x y z
N MET A 1 7.07 -20.08 -20.63
CA MET A 1 7.78 -18.91 -20.07
C MET A 1 7.77 -19.01 -18.55
N PRO A 2 8.84 -18.58 -17.85
CA PRO A 2 8.84 -18.54 -16.39
C PRO A 2 7.71 -17.62 -15.90
N LYS A 3 6.95 -18.05 -14.89
CA LYS A 3 5.85 -17.27 -14.30
C LYS A 3 6.34 -16.23 -13.29
N SER A 4 7.64 -16.22 -12.97
CA SER A 4 8.28 -15.32 -12.02
C SER A 4 9.51 -14.67 -12.64
N ARG A 5 9.76 -13.41 -12.27
CA ARG A 5 10.96 -12.64 -12.60
C ARG A 5 11.41 -11.88 -11.37
N ILE A 6 12.69 -11.97 -11.04
CA ILE A 6 13.31 -11.21 -9.94
C ILE A 6 14.06 -10.03 -10.55
N ILE A 7 13.88 -8.85 -9.97
CA ILE A 7 14.57 -7.60 -10.34
C ILE A 7 15.23 -7.09 -9.07
N ILE A 8 16.55 -6.86 -9.13
CA ILE A 8 17.31 -6.29 -8.02
C ILE A 8 17.46 -4.79 -8.29
N GLU A 9 16.59 -3.98 -7.68
CA GLU A 9 16.59 -2.52 -7.79
C GLU A 9 15.90 -1.91 -6.56
N ASP A 10 16.09 -0.60 -6.35
CA ASP A 10 15.21 0.19 -5.47
C ASP A 10 13.78 0.19 -6.04
N GLY A 11 12.82 -0.35 -5.28
CA GLY A 11 11.43 -0.45 -5.70
C GLY A 11 10.73 0.89 -5.94
N ALA A 12 11.08 1.95 -5.19
CA ALA A 12 10.52 3.28 -5.35
C ALA A 12 11.04 3.95 -6.62
N LYS A 13 12.32 3.75 -6.93
CA LYS A 13 12.88 4.15 -8.23
C LYS A 13 12.22 3.36 -9.37
N PHE A 14 12.09 2.04 -9.21
CA PHE A 14 11.51 1.17 -10.23
C PHE A 14 10.11 1.64 -10.65
N ILE A 15 9.20 1.89 -9.70
CA ILE A 15 7.83 2.33 -10.06
C ILE A 15 7.81 3.69 -10.76
N LYS A 16 8.67 4.63 -10.34
CA LYS A 16 8.79 5.95 -10.97
C LYS A 16 9.31 5.83 -12.41
N ASP A 17 10.29 4.96 -12.64
CA ASP A 17 10.84 4.69 -13.97
C ASP A 17 9.82 4.01 -14.90
N GLN A 18 9.00 3.09 -14.38
CA GLN A 18 7.93 2.49 -15.19
C GLN A 18 6.92 3.55 -15.67
N VAL A 19 6.53 4.47 -14.78
CA VAL A 19 5.67 5.59 -15.14
C VAL A 19 6.34 6.50 -16.17
N ALA A 20 7.63 6.82 -16.00
CA ALA A 20 8.38 7.65 -16.94
C ALA A 20 8.49 7.01 -18.34
N LYS A 21 8.56 5.67 -18.40
CA LYS A 21 8.52 4.86 -19.63
C LYS A 21 7.13 4.73 -20.24
N LYS A 22 6.12 5.44 -19.71
CA LYS A 22 4.71 5.40 -20.13
C LYS A 22 4.05 4.03 -19.98
N ASN A 23 4.59 3.18 -19.10
CA ASN A 23 3.90 1.97 -18.70
C ASN A 23 2.81 2.36 -17.71
N VAL A 24 1.54 2.26 -18.14
CA VAL A 24 0.35 2.63 -17.38
C VAL A 24 -0.61 1.45 -17.45
N GLY A 25 -1.26 1.11 -16.34
CA GLY A 25 -2.22 0.00 -16.33
C GLY A 25 -1.63 -1.37 -16.65
N ILE A 26 -0.38 -1.61 -16.25
CA ILE A 26 0.33 -2.85 -16.58
C ILE A 26 0.22 -3.92 -15.48
N PHE A 27 -0.19 -3.54 -14.27
CA PHE A 27 -0.35 -4.49 -13.15
C PHE A 27 -1.82 -4.65 -12.75
N ASP A 28 -2.21 -5.90 -12.51
CA ASP A 28 -3.48 -6.25 -11.87
C ASP A 28 -3.40 -6.07 -10.34
N ALA A 29 -2.25 -6.39 -9.77
CA ALA A 29 -1.99 -6.25 -8.35
C ALA A 29 -0.55 -5.78 -8.10
N ILE A 30 -0.37 -4.95 -7.09
CA ILE A 30 0.94 -4.55 -6.56
C ILE A 30 0.93 -4.83 -5.05
N ILE A 31 1.89 -5.60 -4.56
CA ILE A 31 2.05 -5.89 -3.12
C ILE A 31 3.28 -5.13 -2.64
N VAL A 32 3.09 -4.33 -1.60
CA VAL A 32 4.14 -3.50 -0.98
C VAL A 32 4.38 -4.02 0.44
N ASP A 33 5.45 -4.79 0.57
CA ASP A 33 5.96 -5.30 1.85
C ASP A 33 7.39 -4.79 2.05
N ALA A 34 7.50 -3.47 2.25
CA ALA A 34 8.77 -2.79 2.39
C ALA A 34 8.75 -1.97 3.68
N CYS A 35 9.71 -2.28 4.56
CA CYS A 35 9.75 -1.76 5.91
C CYS A 35 11.12 -1.20 6.25
N TYR A 36 11.16 -0.24 7.16
CA TYR A 36 12.41 0.18 7.79
C TYR A 36 12.89 -0.89 8.78
N ASN A 37 14.17 -1.26 8.69
CA ASN A 37 14.80 -2.13 9.69
C ASN A 37 14.85 -1.45 11.08
N ASN A 38 14.83 -0.12 11.10
CA ASN A 38 14.86 0.66 12.34
C ASN A 38 13.44 0.81 12.94
N ARG A 39 13.17 0.03 13.98
CA ARG A 39 11.91 0.07 14.74
C ARG A 39 11.71 1.34 15.58
N LYS A 40 12.66 2.28 15.58
CA LYS A 40 12.49 3.59 16.21
C LYS A 40 11.67 4.56 15.34
N LYS A 41 11.41 4.24 14.06
CA LYS A 41 10.53 5.05 13.22
C LYS A 41 9.05 4.83 13.59
N PRO A 42 8.19 5.86 13.48
CA PRO A 42 6.76 5.77 13.79
C PRO A 42 6.05 4.79 12.86
N ASN A 43 6.22 4.97 11.55
CA ASN A 43 5.80 4.04 10.51
C ASN A 43 6.97 3.11 10.18
N VAL A 44 6.84 1.83 10.53
CA VAL A 44 7.82 0.81 10.13
C VAL A 44 7.51 0.32 8.72
N CYS A 45 6.22 0.08 8.42
CA CYS A 45 5.76 -0.27 7.08
C CYS A 45 4.47 0.50 6.75
N PRO A 46 4.31 0.96 5.49
CA PRO A 46 5.32 0.99 4.42
C PRO A 46 6.38 2.09 4.62
N VAL A 47 7.52 1.96 3.94
CA VAL A 47 8.58 3.00 3.91
C VAL A 47 8.11 4.30 3.25
N ASP A 48 8.72 5.42 3.66
CA ASP A 48 8.30 6.78 3.26
C ASP A 48 8.20 6.99 1.74
N PRO A 49 9.13 6.51 0.89
CA PRO A 49 9.04 6.72 -0.56
C PRO A 49 7.78 6.13 -1.22
N PHE A 50 7.13 5.16 -0.58
CA PHE A 50 5.86 4.58 -1.04
C PHE A 50 4.63 5.30 -0.50
N MET A 51 4.82 6.17 0.49
CA MET A 51 3.78 6.99 1.12
C MET A 51 3.77 8.44 0.66
N GLU A 52 4.89 8.92 0.11
CA GLU A 52 4.96 10.20 -0.56
C GLU A 52 3.99 10.26 -1.76
N LYS A 53 3.51 11.47 -2.06
CA LYS A 53 2.53 11.72 -3.12
C LYS A 53 2.97 11.11 -4.46
N GLU A 54 4.24 11.23 -4.80
CA GLU A 54 4.82 10.73 -6.05
C GLU A 54 4.75 9.20 -6.11
N GLY A 55 5.04 8.50 -5.00
CA GLY A 55 4.94 7.05 -4.90
C GLY A 55 3.50 6.57 -5.04
N LEU A 56 2.58 7.18 -4.29
CA LEU A 56 1.15 6.87 -4.35
C LEU A 56 0.56 7.08 -5.75
N VAL A 57 0.89 8.21 -6.39
CA VAL A 57 0.46 8.51 -7.76
C VAL A 57 1.06 7.51 -8.75
N ALA A 58 2.31 7.09 -8.55
CA ALA A 58 2.94 6.07 -9.39
C ALA A 58 2.21 4.73 -9.29
N PHE A 59 1.90 4.25 -8.09
CA PHE A 59 1.10 3.04 -7.91
C PHE A 59 -0.25 3.14 -8.62
N LYS A 60 -0.99 4.23 -8.43
CA LYS A 60 -2.30 4.41 -9.08
C LYS A 60 -2.20 4.38 -10.62
N LYS A 61 -1.15 4.97 -11.20
CA LYS A 61 -0.93 4.95 -12.66
C LYS A 61 -0.54 3.57 -13.18
N LEU A 62 0.25 2.82 -12.42
CA LEU A 62 0.75 1.51 -12.86
C LEU A 62 -0.32 0.42 -12.78
N LEU A 63 -1.32 0.58 -11.93
CA LEU A 63 -2.46 -0.32 -11.82
C LEU A 63 -3.44 -0.17 -12.98
N ARG A 64 -4.01 -1.29 -13.44
CA ARG A 64 -5.23 -1.29 -14.25
C ARG A 64 -6.37 -0.62 -13.50
N GLN A 65 -7.42 -0.21 -14.21
CA GLN A 65 -8.59 0.42 -13.58
C GLN A 65 -9.16 -0.43 -12.44
N SER A 66 -9.31 -1.74 -12.67
CA SER A 66 -9.76 -2.74 -11.69
C SER A 66 -8.64 -3.29 -10.79
N GLY A 67 -7.42 -2.79 -10.92
CA GLY A 67 -6.27 -3.29 -10.18
C GLY A 67 -6.28 -2.85 -8.71
N VAL A 68 -5.39 -3.45 -7.92
CA VAL A 68 -5.25 -3.16 -6.49
C VAL A 68 -3.80 -3.00 -6.07
N VAL A 69 -3.54 -2.07 -5.16
CA VAL A 69 -2.30 -2.05 -4.37
C VAL A 69 -2.61 -2.49 -2.94
N ILE A 70 -1.75 -3.35 -2.40
CA ILE A 70 -1.90 -3.97 -1.09
C ILE A 70 -0.63 -3.66 -0.31
N TYR A 71 -0.75 -2.95 0.81
CA TYR A 71 0.36 -2.62 1.69
C TYR A 71 0.29 -3.44 2.97
N ASN A 72 1.43 -3.95 3.39
CA ASN A 72 1.64 -4.31 4.79
C ASN A 72 1.82 -3.03 5.60
N VAL A 73 0.98 -2.82 6.61
CA VAL A 73 1.02 -1.65 7.51
C VAL A 73 1.43 -2.12 8.90
N LEU A 74 2.57 -1.62 9.36
CA LEU A 74 3.09 -1.87 10.71
C LEU A 74 3.56 -0.56 11.30
N VAL A 75 2.92 -0.19 12.40
CA VAL A 75 3.22 0.99 13.22
C VAL A 75 3.66 0.49 14.58
N MET A 76 4.76 1.04 15.11
CA MET A 76 5.33 0.61 16.39
C MET A 76 4.64 1.28 17.57
N ASP A 77 4.35 0.50 18.62
CA ASP A 77 3.63 0.96 19.82
C ASP A 77 4.40 2.02 20.64
N ALA A 78 5.71 2.16 20.41
CA ALA A 78 6.56 3.15 21.08
C ALA A 78 6.23 4.61 20.68
N TRP A 79 5.39 4.80 19.67
CA TRP A 79 4.91 6.11 19.27
C TRP A 79 3.52 6.35 19.83
N GLN A 80 3.38 7.48 20.51
CA GLN A 80 2.08 7.94 20.99
C GLN A 80 1.15 8.04 19.77
N ASN A 81 0.03 7.30 19.86
CA ASN A 81 -1.06 7.27 18.89
C ASN A 81 -0.82 6.45 17.60
N LYS A 82 -0.61 5.14 17.76
CA LYS A 82 -0.62 4.14 16.66
C LYS A 82 -1.79 4.34 15.69
N GLU A 83 -2.99 4.54 16.24
CA GLU A 83 -4.21 4.75 15.46
C GLU A 83 -4.15 6.01 14.59
N GLU A 84 -3.53 7.09 15.08
CA GLU A 84 -3.33 8.32 14.30
C GLU A 84 -2.36 8.12 13.14
N MET A 85 -1.29 7.34 13.32
CA MET A 85 -0.36 7.02 12.23
C MET A 85 -1.02 6.11 11.18
N GLU A 86 -1.77 5.11 11.61
CA GLU A 86 -2.57 4.27 10.71
C GLU A 86 -3.61 5.08 9.94
N LYS A 87 -4.29 6.03 10.62
CA LYS A 87 -5.21 6.98 10.01
C LYS A 87 -4.50 7.88 9.01
N HIS A 88 -3.32 8.40 9.34
CA HIS A 88 -2.51 9.20 8.44
C HIS A 88 -2.15 8.44 7.14
N ILE A 89 -1.75 7.17 7.28
CA ILE A 89 -1.45 6.28 6.16
C ILE A 89 -2.68 6.08 5.26
N LEU A 90 -3.85 5.82 5.85
CA LEU A 90 -5.11 5.68 5.14
C LEU A 90 -5.51 7.00 4.44
N GLU A 91 -5.40 8.13 5.12
CA GLU A 91 -5.72 9.46 4.58
C GLU A 91 -4.84 9.84 3.39
N ALA A 92 -3.52 9.60 3.47
CA ALA A 92 -2.61 9.85 2.36
C ALA A 92 -3.02 9.06 1.10
N ASN A 93 -3.35 7.77 1.26
CA ASN A 93 -3.80 6.92 0.17
C ASN A 93 -5.16 7.34 -0.38
N THR A 94 -6.15 7.59 0.48
CA THR A 94 -7.50 8.01 0.05
C THR A 94 -7.51 9.33 -0.70
N ARG A 95 -6.59 10.27 -0.40
CA ARG A 95 -6.42 11.51 -1.19
C ARG A 95 -6.04 11.24 -2.65
N VAL A 96 -5.32 10.14 -2.91
CA VAL A 96 -4.87 9.77 -4.27
C VAL A 96 -5.85 8.83 -4.94
N PHE A 97 -6.32 7.80 -4.24
CA PHE A 97 -7.15 6.73 -4.81
C PHE A 97 -8.66 7.04 -4.75
N GLY A 98 -9.09 7.90 -3.83
CA GLY A 98 -10.50 8.17 -3.53
C GLY A 98 -10.91 7.58 -2.17
N SER A 99 -11.79 8.27 -1.45
CA SER A 99 -12.17 7.93 -0.07
C SER A 99 -12.86 6.57 0.07
N LYS A 100 -13.60 6.13 -0.95
CA LYS A 100 -14.31 4.83 -0.97
C LYS A 100 -13.47 3.68 -1.54
N ASN A 101 -12.27 3.99 -2.01
CA ASN A 101 -11.47 3.04 -2.79
C ASN A 101 -10.30 2.47 -1.99
N CYS A 102 -10.16 2.84 -0.72
CA CYS A 102 -9.14 2.32 0.19
C CYS A 102 -9.78 1.77 1.45
N ARG A 103 -9.23 0.67 1.96
CA ARG A 103 -9.66 0.04 3.21
C ARG A 103 -8.47 -0.49 3.99
N LEU A 104 -8.38 -0.08 5.26
CA LEU A 104 -7.43 -0.64 6.22
C LEU A 104 -8.12 -1.78 6.96
N ILE A 105 -7.59 -3.00 6.82
CA ILE A 105 -8.15 -4.24 7.36
C ILE A 105 -7.24 -4.71 8.49
N PRO A 106 -7.75 -4.85 9.73
CA PRO A 106 -6.99 -5.46 10.80
C PRO A 106 -6.80 -6.96 10.53
N ILE A 107 -5.58 -7.47 10.73
CA ILE A 107 -5.36 -8.92 10.73
C ILE A 107 -5.52 -9.41 12.16
N ARG A 108 -6.42 -10.37 12.37
CA ARG A 108 -6.72 -10.91 13.69
C ARG A 108 -5.43 -11.46 14.31
N PHE A 109 -5.20 -11.11 15.58
CA PHE A 109 -4.05 -11.56 16.39
C PHE A 109 -2.65 -11.10 15.91
N LEU A 110 -2.55 -10.21 14.92
CA LEU A 110 -1.28 -9.63 14.48
C LEU A 110 -1.27 -8.11 14.69
N SER A 111 -0.09 -7.55 14.93
CA SER A 111 0.10 -6.10 15.02
C SER A 111 -0.04 -5.40 13.67
N ASN A 112 0.14 -6.15 12.57
CA ASN A 112 0.07 -5.64 11.21
C ASN A 112 -1.37 -5.50 10.75
N LYS A 113 -1.62 -4.47 9.95
CA LYS A 113 -2.86 -4.29 9.19
C LYS A 113 -2.55 -4.37 7.70
N VAL A 114 -3.55 -4.67 6.90
CA VAL A 114 -3.45 -4.66 5.44
C VAL A 114 -4.21 -3.46 4.92
N LEU A 115 -3.53 -2.56 4.21
CA LEU A 115 -4.20 -1.50 3.47
C LEU A 115 -4.37 -1.93 2.03
N ILE A 116 -5.61 -1.93 1.54
CA ILE A 116 -5.92 -2.20 0.14
C ILE A 116 -6.45 -0.92 -0.48
N CYS A 117 -5.98 -0.55 -1.67
CA CYS A 117 -6.51 0.54 -2.46
C CYS A 117 -6.70 0.16 -3.93
N SER A 118 -7.74 0.67 -4.59
CA SER A 118 -7.99 0.48 -6.02
C SER A 118 -8.20 1.82 -6.75
N PRO A 119 -7.85 1.95 -8.04
CA PRO A 119 -8.14 3.17 -8.79
C PRO A 119 -9.64 3.48 -8.93
N THR A 120 -10.47 2.46 -9.15
CA THR A 120 -11.91 2.66 -9.40
C THR A 120 -12.84 1.75 -8.57
N VAL A 121 -12.34 0.63 -8.04
CA VAL A 121 -13.18 -0.30 -7.27
C VAL A 121 -13.42 0.28 -5.87
N GLN A 122 -14.70 0.44 -5.52
CA GLN A 122 -15.08 0.79 -4.15
C GLN A 122 -14.96 -0.44 -3.27
N LEU A 123 -14.24 -0.29 -2.15
CA LEU A 123 -14.01 -1.38 -1.20
C LEU A 123 -15.07 -1.28 -0.09
N GLN A 124 -16.20 -1.98 -0.25
CA GLN A 124 -17.29 -2.01 0.74
C GLN A 124 -16.89 -2.76 2.03
N SER A 125 -17.70 -2.58 3.09
CA SER A 125 -17.43 -2.93 4.49
C SER A 125 -17.67 -4.39 4.89
N GLU A 126 -17.89 -5.33 3.98
CA GLU A 126 -18.17 -6.71 4.37
C GLU A 126 -16.88 -7.54 4.42
N PHE A 127 -16.27 -7.55 5.61
CA PHE A 127 -15.42 -8.66 6.02
C PHE A 127 -15.76 -8.90 7.49
N ASP A 128 -16.85 -9.63 7.72
CA ASP A 128 -17.16 -10.18 9.03
C ASP A 128 -16.23 -11.39 9.21
N GLY A 129 -15.25 -11.27 10.11
CA GLY A 129 -14.24 -12.30 10.39
C GLY A 129 -14.80 -13.49 11.16
N SER A 130 -16.05 -13.88 10.85
CA SER A 130 -16.87 -14.84 11.58
C SER A 130 -17.04 -16.17 10.85
N GLN A 131 -16.19 -16.52 9.87
CA GLN A 131 -16.11 -17.89 9.36
C GLN A 131 -14.66 -18.30 9.04
N GLY A 132 -14.20 -19.33 9.76
CA GLY A 132 -12.87 -19.94 9.66
C GLY A 132 -12.43 -20.54 10.99
#